data_AF-H5TRP8-F1
#
_entry.id   AF-H5TRP8-F1
#
_cell.length_a   1.000
_cell.length_b   1.000
_cell.length_c   1.000
_cell.angle_alpha   90.00
_cell.angle_beta   90.00
_cell.angle_gamma   90.00
#
_symmetry.space_group_name_H-M   'P 1'
#
loop_
_entity.id
_entity.type
_entity.pdbx_description
1 polymer ?
#
loop_
_entity_poly.entity_id
_entity_poly.type
_entity_poly.pdbx_seq_one_letter_code
_entity_poly.pdbx_strand_id
1 'polypeptide(L)' 'MALADDIAAKFARKTTAQLIRKMERASASANLDDETYELARRLDAEGKRFRWTRDLFHPKIIVESKP' A
#
# COMPACT_ATOMS: atom_id res chain seq x y z
N MET A 1 3.59 18.50 -12.82
CA MET A 1 3.43 17.83 -11.52
C MET A 1 4.20 16.53 -11.57
N ALA A 2 4.90 16.15 -10.51
CA ALA A 2 5.63 14.88 -10.50
C ALA A 2 4.61 13.73 -10.34
N LEU A 3 4.85 12.59 -11.00
CA LEU A 3 3.99 11.40 -10.94
C LEU A 3 3.64 10.98 -9.50
N ALA A 4 4.57 11.17 -8.56
CA ALA A 4 4.37 10.89 -7.14
C ALA A 4 3.30 11.79 -6.49
N ASP A 5 3.20 13.06 -6.89
CA ASP A 5 2.21 14.01 -6.37
C ASP A 5 0.80 13.65 -6.88
N ASP A 6 0.69 13.24 -8.15
CA ASP A 6 -0.57 12.78 -8.73
C ASP A 6 -1.06 11.50 -8.05
N ILE A 7 -0.17 10.54 -7.78
CA ILE A 7 -0.51 9.32 -7.04
C ILE A 7 -0.94 9.66 -5.61
N ALA A 8 -0.18 10.51 -4.90
CA ALA A 8 -0.53 10.94 -3.54
C ALA A 8 -1.91 11.63 -3.49
N ALA A 9 -2.21 12.49 -4.46
CA ALA A 9 -3.50 13.16 -4.56
C ALA A 9 -4.67 12.18 -4.74
N LYS A 10 -4.50 11.10 -5.53
CA LYS A 10 -5.54 10.04 -5.68
C LYS A 10 -5.91 9.40 -4.35
N PHE A 11 -4.97 9.29 -3.42
CA PHE A 11 -5.16 8.63 -2.13
C PHE A 11 -5.28 9.57 -0.93
N ALA A 12 -5.29 10.89 -1.14
CA ALA A 12 -5.35 11.89 -0.06
C ALA A 12 -6.57 11.72 0.85
N ARG A 13 -7.69 11.21 0.32
CA ARG A 13 -8.94 10.94 1.06
C ARG A 13 -9.01 9.56 1.71
N LYS A 14 -7.92 8.77 1.68
CA LYS A 14 -7.86 7.44 2.30
C LYS A 14 -6.81 7.43 3.40
N THR A 15 -7.14 6.83 4.54
CA THR A 15 -6.13 6.51 5.56
C THR A 15 -5.26 5.34 5.10
N THR A 16 -4.07 5.19 5.70
CA THR A 16 -3.19 4.03 5.44
C THR A 16 -3.92 2.70 5.67
N ALA A 17 -4.74 2.60 6.72
CA ALA A 17 -5.55 1.41 7.00
C ALA A 17 -6.62 1.14 5.92
N GLN A 18 -7.26 2.18 5.39
CA GLN A 18 -8.21 2.03 4.28
C GLN A 18 -7.53 1.64 2.97
N LEU A 19 -6.32 2.14 2.73
CA LEU A 19 -5.49 1.77 1.58
C LEU A 19 -5.10 0.28 1.65
N ILE A 20 -4.62 -0.18 2.81
CA ILE A 20 -4.30 -1.59 3.06
C ILE A 20 -5.52 -2.48 2.80
N ARG A 21 -6.68 -2.16 3.40
CA ARG A 21 -7.91 -2.96 3.18
C ARG A 21 -8.33 -3.00 1.70
N LYS A 22 -8.14 -1.90 0.96
CA LYS A 22 -8.40 -1.87 -0.49
C LYS A 22 -7.47 -2.84 -1.22
N MET A 23 -6.17 -2.78 -0.94
CA MET A 23 -5.18 -3.65 -1.55
C MET A 23 -5.45 -5.13 -1.24
N GLU A 24 -5.70 -5.48 0.02
CA GLU A 24 -5.99 -6.87 0.43
C GLU A 24 -7.23 -7.43 -0.29
N ARG A 25 -8.28 -6.62 -0.44
CA ARG A 25 -9.50 -7.01 -1.16
C ARG A 25 -9.28 -7.15 -2.66
N ALA A 26 -8.39 -6.34 -3.22
CA ALA A 26 -8.05 -6.33 -4.63
C ALA A 26 -6.77 -7.11 -4.95
N SER A 27 -6.31 -7.97 -4.05
CA SER A 27 -5.03 -8.69 -4.15
C SER A 27 -4.90 -9.57 -5.40
N ALA A 28 -6.01 -10.00 -5.99
CA ALA A 28 -6.05 -10.71 -7.27
C ALA A 28 -6.06 -9.79 -8.51
N SER A 29 -6.01 -8.47 -8.33
CA SER A 29 -6.06 -7.49 -9.42
C SER A 29 -4.66 -7.12 -9.89
N ALA A 30 -4.46 -7.05 -11.21
CA ALA A 30 -3.18 -6.68 -11.82
C ALA A 30 -2.80 -5.18 -11.65
N ASN A 31 -3.66 -4.35 -11.06
CA ASN A 31 -3.52 -2.88 -11.07
C ASN A 31 -3.43 -2.31 -9.65
N LEU A 32 -2.43 -2.76 -8.86
CA LEU A 32 -2.16 -2.23 -7.52
C LEU A 32 -0.89 -1.38 -7.46
N ASP A 33 -0.32 -0.96 -8.59
CA ASP A 33 0.96 -0.24 -8.63
C ASP A 33 0.89 1.10 -7.89
N ASP A 34 -0.15 1.90 -8.18
CA ASP A 34 -0.40 3.19 -7.54
C ASP A 34 -0.62 3.02 -6.02
N GLU A 35 -1.43 2.04 -5.61
CA GLU A 35 -1.67 1.71 -4.20
C GLU A 35 -0.40 1.26 -3.49
N THR A 36 0.38 0.40 -4.14
CA THR A 36 1.64 -0.16 -3.63
C THR A 36 2.65 0.94 -3.43
N TYR A 37 2.79 1.84 -4.41
CA TYR A 37 3.67 2.99 -4.35
C TYR A 37 3.28 3.92 -3.20
N GLU A 38 2.00 4.29 -3.09
CA GLU A 38 1.55 5.19 -2.03
C GLU A 38 1.68 4.56 -0.64
N LEU A 39 1.35 3.27 -0.49
CA LEU A 39 1.52 2.57 0.77
C LEU A 39 3.00 2.51 1.18
N ALA A 40 3.89 2.19 0.24
CA ALA A 40 5.33 2.19 0.48
C ALA A 40 5.82 3.58 0.90
N ARG A 41 5.39 4.65 0.22
CA ARG A 41 5.76 6.03 0.56
C ARG A 41 5.33 6.42 1.97
N ARG A 42 4.09 6.11 2.37
CA ARG A 42 3.57 6.41 3.71
C ARG A 42 4.31 5.68 4.80
N LEU A 43 4.55 4.39 4.59
CA LEU A 43 5.25 3.57 5.58
C LEU A 43 6.72 3.95 5.68
N ASP A 44 7.37 4.31 4.57
CA ASP A 44 8.75 4.81 4.57
C ASP A 44 8.90 6.07 5.43
N ALA A 45 7.97 7.01 5.33
CA ALA A 45 7.95 8.21 6.18
C ALA A 45 7.79 7.90 7.68
N GLU A 46 7.27 6.74 8.03
CA GLU A 46 7.13 6.24 9.41
C GLU A 46 8.27 5.28 9.83
N GLY A 47 9.30 5.07 8.99
CA GLY A 47 10.35 4.08 9.25
C GLY A 47 9.86 2.64 9.19
N LYS A 48 8.80 2.37 8.43
CA LYS A 48 8.14 1.06 8.29
C LYS A 48 8.16 0.60 6.84
N ARG A 49 7.96 -0.69 6.63
CA ARG A 49 7.73 -1.31 5.33
C ARG A 49 6.55 -2.27 5.42
N PHE A 50 6.10 -2.76 4.28
CA PHE A 50 5.11 -3.82 4.25
C PHE A 50 5.55 -5.01 3.42
N ARG A 51 4.93 -6.16 3.68
CA ARG A 51 5.04 -7.36 2.88
C ARG A 51 3.71 -8.09 2.83
N TRP A 52 3.48 -8.85 1.77
CA TRP A 52 2.34 -9.76 1.69
C TRP A 52 2.59 -11.02 2.52
N THR A 53 1.53 -11.59 3.09
CA THR A 53 1.57 -12.96 3.63
C THR A 53 1.83 -13.96 2.51
N ARG A 54 2.30 -15.15 2.87
CA ARG A 54 2.49 -16.27 1.93
C ARG A 54 1.18 -17.06 1.68
N ASP A 55 0.05 -16.52 2.09
CA ASP A 55 -1.26 -17.14 1.88
C ASP A 55 -1.71 -16.85 0.44
N LEU A 56 -1.82 -17.90 -0.37
CA LEU A 56 -2.19 -17.80 -1.78
C LEU A 56 -3.69 -17.55 -1.99
N PHE A 57 -4.53 -17.85 -1.00
CA PHE A 57 -5.98 -17.73 -1.08
C PHE A 57 -6.46 -16.43 -0.44
N HIS A 58 -5.81 -16.02 0.65
CA HIS A 58 -6.14 -14.82 1.41
C HIS A 58 -4.89 -14.00 1.76
N PRO A 59 -4.19 -13.44 0.75
CA PRO A 59 -3.02 -12.63 1.00
C PRO A 59 -3.40 -11.38 1.81
N LYS A 60 -2.64 -11.13 2.88
CA LYS A 60 -2.79 -9.97 3.77
C LYS A 60 -1.51 -9.16 3.79
N ILE A 61 -1.63 -7.89 4.13
CA ILE A 61 -0.49 -7.01 4.28
C ILE A 61 -0.02 -7.03 5.74
N ILE A 62 1.26 -7.32 5.93
CA ILE A 62 1.95 -7.19 7.21
C ILE A 62 2.78 -5.91 7.15
N VAL A 63 2.59 -5.03 8.13
CA VAL A 63 3.43 -3.84 8.33
C VAL A 63 4.48 -4.17 9.39
N GLU A 64 5.75 -3.88 9.09
CA GLU A 64 6.88 -4.15 9.97
C GLU A 64 7.85 -2.96 9.96
N SER A 65 8.58 -2.75 11.06
CA SER A 65 9.60 -1.71 11.13
C SER A 65 10.74 -1.99 10.16
N LYS A 66 11.33 -0.93 9.60
CA LYS A 66 12.58 -1.05 8.87
C LYS A 66 13.73 -1.29 9.86
N PRO A 67 14.70 -2.16 9.51
CA PRO A 67 15.92 -2.33 10.29
C PRO A 67 16.79 -1.07 10.26
#